data_AF-A0A7S3T9R1-F1
#
_entry.id   AF-A0A7S3T9R1-F1
#
_cell.length_a   1.000
_cell.length_b   1.000
_cell.length_c   1.000
_cell.angle_alpha   90.00
_cell.angle_beta   90.00
_cell.angle_gamma   90.00
#
_symmetry.space_group_name_H-M   'P 1'
#
loop_
_entity.id
_entity.type
_entity.pdbx_description
1 polymer ?
#
loop_
_entity_poly.entity_id
_entity_poly.type
_entity_poly.pdbx_seq_one_letter_code
_entity_poly.pdbx_strand_id
1 'polypeptide(L)'
;PPPSKRQKSKKELAADDGMSLWPLSERRDPAVWRALSGLSATHGAWLGRGRDASQGTYDSLRLACAWRIENPRRSARVEGGTRCMSDELDCLKRKGGVAREVWRDMMTSSTAAALEAQGKLQLRAELNEVLLLHGIPRSSLLTVLANGLNERFSGTHAGAAFGNGAYLAEDLGKADQYVDADANYDPASDLHQRLYGRSYRHPGTALHYALVCRVALGHPIRTKDAGALARSCDDPNERVFPVNVRELAPVPNVAPPMHYHSLIAEKGPGHDRYREFVIFHASDYICPEYLIAYHREN
;
A
#
# COMPACT_ATOMS: atom_id res chain seq x y z
N PRO A 1 -0.82 41.95 -6.61
CA PRO A 1 -2.27 41.68 -6.84
C PRO A 1 -2.82 40.70 -5.79
N PRO A 2 -3.95 41.02 -5.11
CA PRO A 2 -4.57 40.05 -4.23
C PRO A 2 -5.09 38.87 -5.08
N PRO A 3 -5.01 37.62 -4.58
CA PRO A 3 -5.46 36.46 -5.33
C PRO A 3 -6.97 36.58 -5.63
N SER A 4 -7.32 36.34 -6.90
CA SER A 4 -8.68 36.49 -7.41
C SER A 4 -9.67 35.57 -6.68
N LYS A 5 -10.94 35.99 -6.57
CA LYS A 5 -12.02 35.22 -5.92
C LYS A 5 -12.20 33.79 -6.48
N ARG A 6 -11.70 33.49 -7.68
CA ARG A 6 -11.68 32.14 -8.28
C ARG A 6 -10.64 31.18 -7.67
N GLN A 7 -9.57 31.69 -7.04
CA GLN A 7 -8.63 30.85 -6.28
C GLN A 7 -9.17 30.48 -4.89
N LYS A 8 -10.13 31.23 -4.36
CA LYS A 8 -10.79 30.93 -3.08
C LYS A 8 -11.78 29.77 -3.14
N SER A 9 -12.20 29.31 -4.33
CA SER A 9 -13.15 28.20 -4.49
C SER A 9 -12.50 26.82 -4.69
N LYS A 10 -11.16 26.74 -4.68
CA LYS A 10 -10.42 25.45 -4.76
C LYS A 10 -9.87 24.98 -3.42
N LYS A 11 -10.01 25.76 -2.34
CA LYS A 11 -9.90 25.25 -0.98
C LYS A 11 -11.22 24.57 -0.63
N GLU A 12 -11.42 23.38 -1.18
CA GLU A 12 -12.14 22.36 -0.40
C GLU A 12 -11.39 22.27 0.93
N LEU A 13 -12.09 22.34 2.05
CA LEU A 13 -11.51 22.44 3.38
C LEU A 13 -10.41 21.37 3.52
N ALA A 14 -9.14 21.78 3.41
CA ALA A 14 -8.10 21.02 4.07
C ALA A 14 -8.54 21.08 5.54
N ALA A 15 -8.94 19.94 6.08
CA ALA A 15 -9.13 19.88 7.52
C ALA A 15 -7.82 20.31 8.18
N ASP A 16 -7.89 20.84 9.40
CA ASP A 16 -6.71 21.38 10.10
C ASP A 16 -5.56 20.35 10.28
N ASP A 17 -5.82 19.07 9.98
CA ASP A 17 -4.86 17.97 9.93
C ASP A 17 -3.91 17.97 8.71
N GLY A 18 -4.14 18.81 7.70
CA GLY A 18 -3.24 18.97 6.55
C GLY A 18 -3.34 17.86 5.49
N MET A 19 -4.44 17.10 5.48
CA MET A 19 -4.75 16.10 4.47
C MET A 19 -6.04 16.45 3.70
N SER A 20 -6.05 16.17 2.40
CA SER A 20 -7.20 16.33 1.52
C SER A 20 -7.51 15.05 0.76
N LEU A 21 -8.81 14.76 0.59
CA LEU A 21 -9.31 13.66 -0.22
C LEU A 21 -10.08 14.24 -1.40
N TRP A 22 -9.56 14.04 -2.60
CA TRP A 22 -10.18 14.54 -3.82
C TRP A 22 -10.99 13.44 -4.49
N PRO A 23 -12.33 13.53 -4.51
CA PRO A 23 -13.17 12.50 -5.11
C PRO A 23 -12.92 12.43 -6.61
N LEU A 24 -12.63 11.23 -7.09
CA LEU A 24 -12.53 10.91 -8.51
C LEU A 24 -13.89 10.48 -9.03
N SER A 25 -14.12 10.52 -10.34
CA SER A 25 -15.33 9.91 -10.90
C SER A 25 -15.11 9.47 -12.33
N GLU A 26 -15.83 8.45 -12.78
CA GLU A 26 -15.77 7.98 -14.17
C GLU A 26 -16.00 9.12 -15.18
N ARG A 27 -16.90 10.05 -14.87
CA ARG A 27 -17.23 11.18 -15.75
C ARG A 27 -16.13 12.24 -15.83
N ARG A 28 -15.45 12.54 -14.72
CA ARG A 28 -14.45 13.63 -14.66
C ARG A 28 -13.02 13.13 -14.86
N ASP A 29 -12.74 11.90 -14.47
CA ASP A 29 -11.42 11.28 -14.42
C ASP A 29 -11.44 9.89 -15.09
N PRO A 30 -11.99 9.73 -16.32
CA PRO A 30 -12.29 8.42 -16.90
C PRO A 30 -11.08 7.48 -16.99
N ALA A 31 -9.90 8.01 -17.34
CA ALA A 31 -8.69 7.22 -17.46
C ALA A 31 -8.17 6.73 -16.11
N VAL A 32 -8.17 7.61 -15.10
CA VAL A 32 -7.76 7.27 -13.72
C VAL A 32 -8.76 6.29 -13.11
N TRP A 33 -10.05 6.54 -13.29
CA TRP A 33 -11.12 5.65 -12.85
C TRP A 33 -10.94 4.25 -13.43
N ARG A 34 -10.75 4.13 -14.75
CA ARG A 34 -10.51 2.85 -15.42
C ARG A 34 -9.27 2.14 -14.87
N ALA A 35 -8.18 2.86 -14.67
CA ALA A 35 -6.95 2.30 -14.11
C ALA A 35 -7.17 1.73 -12.69
N LEU A 36 -7.85 2.48 -11.83
CA LEU A 36 -8.18 2.05 -10.47
C LEU A 36 -9.20 0.91 -10.45
N SER A 37 -10.19 0.90 -11.35
CA SER A 37 -11.12 -0.22 -11.51
C SER A 37 -10.39 -1.51 -11.88
N GLY A 38 -9.30 -1.42 -12.65
CA GLY A 38 -8.47 -2.58 -12.99
C GLY A 38 -7.89 -3.31 -11.77
N LEU A 39 -7.72 -2.62 -10.63
CA LEU A 39 -7.22 -3.23 -9.39
C LEU A 39 -8.19 -4.26 -8.79
N SER A 40 -9.47 -4.26 -9.20
CA SER A 40 -10.45 -5.23 -8.73
C SER A 40 -10.36 -6.58 -9.47
N ALA A 41 -9.51 -6.68 -10.50
CA ALA A 41 -9.20 -7.94 -11.16
C ALA A 41 -8.38 -8.85 -10.23
N THR A 42 -9.00 -9.94 -9.78
CA THR A 42 -8.41 -10.92 -8.87
C THR A 42 -8.90 -12.33 -9.22
N HIS A 43 -8.35 -13.34 -8.58
CA HIS A 43 -8.79 -14.73 -8.75
C HIS A 43 -10.01 -14.98 -7.85
N GLY A 44 -11.21 -14.99 -8.42
CA GLY A 44 -12.47 -15.14 -7.66
C GLY A 44 -12.51 -16.37 -6.74
N ALA A 45 -11.96 -17.50 -7.19
CA ALA A 45 -11.87 -18.73 -6.38
C ALA A 45 -11.04 -18.59 -5.09
N TRP A 46 -10.20 -17.55 -5.00
CA TRP A 46 -9.38 -17.26 -3.83
C TRP A 46 -10.06 -16.31 -2.84
N LEU A 47 -11.12 -15.61 -3.24
CA LEU A 47 -11.80 -14.63 -2.40
C LEU A 47 -12.57 -15.29 -1.25
N GLY A 48 -12.61 -14.60 -0.10
CA GLY A 48 -13.25 -15.11 1.12
C GLY A 48 -12.61 -16.38 1.71
N ARG A 49 -11.47 -16.83 1.18
CA ARG A 49 -10.75 -18.04 1.64
C ARG A 49 -9.49 -17.67 2.42
N GLY A 50 -9.05 -18.60 3.27
CA GLY A 50 -7.78 -18.51 4.01
C GLY A 50 -7.95 -18.25 5.49
N ARG A 51 -6.83 -18.32 6.21
CA ARG A 51 -6.78 -18.12 7.67
C ARG A 51 -7.14 -16.69 8.07
N ASP A 52 -6.68 -15.71 7.29
CA ASP A 52 -6.84 -14.29 7.64
C ASP A 52 -8.17 -13.70 7.15
N ALA A 53 -8.88 -14.38 6.24
CA ALA A 53 -10.11 -13.86 5.64
C ALA A 53 -11.30 -13.96 6.61
N SER A 54 -12.06 -12.87 6.74
CA SER A 54 -13.43 -12.95 7.25
C SER A 54 -14.26 -13.81 6.29
N GLN A 55 -14.75 -14.95 6.77
CA GLN A 55 -15.46 -15.93 5.95
C GLN A 55 -16.67 -15.27 5.27
N GLY A 56 -16.80 -15.42 3.95
CA GLY A 56 -17.92 -14.89 3.17
C GLY A 56 -18.00 -15.54 1.79
N THR A 57 -19.18 -15.48 1.17
CA THR A 57 -19.43 -15.98 -0.20
C THR A 57 -19.50 -14.80 -1.15
N TYR A 58 -18.47 -14.65 -1.97
CA TYR A 58 -18.30 -13.68 -3.06
C TYR A 58 -17.18 -14.17 -3.96
N ASP A 59 -17.24 -13.83 -5.24
CA ASP A 59 -16.27 -14.28 -6.26
C ASP A 59 -15.71 -13.13 -7.10
N SER A 60 -16.16 -11.90 -6.84
CA SER A 60 -15.72 -10.72 -7.56
C SER A 60 -15.67 -9.48 -6.65
N LEU A 61 -14.84 -8.53 -7.04
CA LEU A 61 -14.70 -7.23 -6.41
C LEU A 61 -14.97 -6.14 -7.45
N ARG A 62 -15.66 -5.06 -7.06
CA ARG A 62 -15.97 -3.95 -7.96
C ARG A 62 -15.74 -2.60 -7.31
N LEU A 63 -14.99 -1.72 -7.99
CA LEU A 63 -14.79 -0.34 -7.56
C LEU A 63 -16.13 0.41 -7.45
N ALA A 64 -16.34 1.07 -6.32
CA ALA A 64 -17.54 1.85 -6.02
C ALA A 64 -17.22 3.34 -5.91
N CYS A 65 -16.14 3.70 -5.21
CA CYS A 65 -15.68 5.08 -5.04
C CYS A 65 -14.16 5.13 -5.04
N ALA A 66 -13.60 6.27 -5.44
CA ALA A 66 -12.17 6.51 -5.36
C ALA A 66 -11.86 7.96 -5.00
N TRP A 67 -10.79 8.17 -4.24
CA TRP A 67 -10.27 9.48 -3.89
C TRP A 67 -8.77 9.52 -4.10
N ARG A 68 -8.27 10.63 -4.63
CA ARG A 68 -6.84 10.94 -4.58
C ARG A 68 -6.51 11.52 -3.21
N ILE A 69 -5.44 11.03 -2.60
CA ILE A 69 -4.97 11.48 -1.30
C ILE A 69 -3.90 12.54 -1.52
N GLU A 70 -4.03 13.69 -0.86
CA GLU A 70 -2.97 14.69 -0.79
C GLU A 70 -2.63 14.94 0.69
N ASN A 71 -1.38 14.63 1.08
CA ASN A 71 -0.87 14.91 2.42
C ASN A 71 0.60 15.35 2.31
N PRO A 72 0.87 16.67 2.17
CA PRO A 72 2.20 17.19 1.91
C PRO A 72 3.23 16.84 2.98
N ARG A 73 2.82 16.75 4.25
CA ARG A 73 3.72 16.37 5.36
C ARG A 73 4.24 14.95 5.19
N ARG A 74 3.37 14.03 4.75
CA ARG A 74 3.78 12.65 4.49
C ARG A 74 4.59 12.53 3.21
N SER A 75 4.19 13.19 2.14
CA SER A 75 4.98 13.20 0.90
C SER A 75 6.40 13.69 1.16
N ALA A 76 6.57 14.74 1.98
CA ALA A 76 7.89 15.23 2.36
C ALA A 76 8.70 14.23 3.21
N ARG A 77 8.05 13.50 4.12
CA ARG A 77 8.70 12.44 4.90
C ARG A 77 9.19 11.29 4.02
N VAL A 78 8.33 10.81 3.12
CA VAL A 78 8.67 9.74 2.18
C VAL A 78 9.78 10.20 1.24
N GLU A 79 9.77 11.45 0.78
CA GLU A 79 10.85 11.99 -0.05
C GLU A 79 12.19 12.01 0.70
N GLY A 80 12.20 12.37 1.98
CA GLY A 80 13.39 12.30 2.82
C GLY A 80 13.91 10.87 2.98
N GLY A 81 13.03 9.92 3.30
CA GLY A 81 13.38 8.50 3.45
C GLY A 81 13.90 7.86 2.17
N THR A 82 13.23 8.14 1.05
CA THR A 82 13.63 7.61 -0.26
C THR A 82 14.92 8.24 -0.80
N ARG A 83 15.23 9.48 -0.41
CA ARG A 83 16.56 10.07 -0.68
C ARG A 83 17.67 9.31 0.06
N CYS A 84 17.49 8.99 1.34
CA CYS A 84 18.45 8.17 2.08
C CYS A 84 18.61 6.78 1.46
N MET A 85 17.51 6.13 1.07
CA MET A 85 17.54 4.86 0.34
C MET A 85 18.33 4.96 -0.97
N SER A 86 18.18 6.05 -1.73
CA SER A 86 18.96 6.25 -2.96
C SER A 86 20.46 6.25 -2.68
N ASP A 87 20.89 6.99 -1.64
CA ASP A 87 22.30 7.06 -1.25
C ASP A 87 22.84 5.69 -0.79
N GLU A 88 22.00 4.91 -0.08
CA GLU A 88 22.31 3.54 0.34
C GLU A 88 22.44 2.57 -0.85
N LEU A 89 21.52 2.64 -1.82
CA LEU A 89 21.58 1.84 -3.04
C LEU A 89 22.84 2.15 -3.86
N ASP A 90 23.24 3.40 -3.96
CA ASP A 90 24.47 3.79 -4.66
C ASP A 90 25.73 3.38 -3.88
N CYS A 91 25.67 3.35 -2.55
CA CYS A 91 26.70 2.77 -1.70
C CYS A 91 26.82 1.25 -1.92
N LEU A 92 25.69 0.54 -1.97
CA LEU A 92 25.64 -0.91 -2.23
C LEU A 92 26.26 -1.24 -3.59
N LYS A 93 25.86 -0.55 -4.65
CA LYS A 93 26.41 -0.73 -6.01
C LYS A 93 27.94 -0.56 -6.02
N ARG A 94 28.47 0.49 -5.39
CA ARG A 94 29.92 0.74 -5.32
C ARG A 94 30.70 -0.32 -4.55
N LYS A 95 30.06 -0.97 -3.58
CA LYS A 95 30.66 -2.03 -2.74
C LYS A 95 30.52 -3.43 -3.34
N GLY A 96 30.04 -3.55 -4.59
CA GLY A 96 29.82 -4.84 -5.24
C GLY A 96 28.55 -5.55 -4.77
N GLY A 97 27.66 -4.85 -4.05
CA GLY A 97 26.31 -5.33 -3.79
C GLY A 97 25.56 -5.51 -5.11
N VAL A 98 24.95 -6.67 -5.29
CA VAL A 98 24.20 -6.97 -6.51
C VAL A 98 22.96 -6.07 -6.55
N ALA A 99 22.77 -5.29 -7.62
CA ALA A 99 21.50 -4.62 -7.84
C ALA A 99 20.44 -5.71 -8.05
N ARG A 100 19.48 -5.82 -7.12
CA ARG A 100 18.36 -6.76 -7.26
C ARG A 100 17.42 -6.28 -8.38
N GLU A 101 16.74 -7.24 -9.00
CA GLU A 101 15.85 -6.98 -10.13
C GLU A 101 14.81 -5.90 -9.81
N VAL A 102 14.54 -5.05 -10.80
CA VAL A 102 13.39 -4.15 -10.79
C VAL A 102 12.14 -5.00 -10.97
N TRP A 103 11.24 -4.94 -10.01
CA TRP A 103 10.04 -5.78 -9.99
C TRP A 103 9.00 -5.21 -10.94
N ARG A 104 8.69 -5.97 -12.01
CA ARG A 104 7.78 -5.51 -13.07
C ARG A 104 6.60 -6.44 -13.34
N ASP A 105 6.70 -7.72 -12.97
CA ASP A 105 5.56 -8.65 -13.02
C ASP A 105 4.75 -8.57 -11.74
N MET A 106 4.03 -7.47 -11.56
CA MET A 106 3.04 -7.30 -10.51
C MET A 106 1.64 -7.17 -11.09
N MET A 107 0.64 -7.67 -10.37
CA MET A 107 -0.77 -7.51 -10.76
C MET A 107 -1.19 -6.04 -10.88
N THR A 108 -0.54 -5.15 -10.13
CA THR A 108 -0.74 -3.69 -10.18
C THR A 108 0.02 -2.96 -11.29
N SER A 109 0.94 -3.62 -12.01
CA SER A 109 1.83 -2.96 -12.98
C SER A 109 1.07 -2.26 -14.12
N SER A 110 -0.03 -2.86 -14.59
CA SER A 110 -0.87 -2.27 -15.63
C SER A 110 -1.57 -0.99 -15.14
N THR A 111 -2.10 -1.00 -13.92
CA THR A 111 -2.67 0.19 -13.26
C THR A 111 -1.60 1.25 -13.06
N ALA A 112 -0.41 0.88 -12.57
CA ALA A 112 0.69 1.82 -12.38
C ALA A 112 1.06 2.53 -13.70
N ALA A 113 1.32 1.77 -14.76
CA ALA A 113 1.63 2.32 -16.08
C ALA A 113 0.52 3.23 -16.62
N ALA A 114 -0.75 2.85 -16.42
CA ALA A 114 -1.88 3.68 -16.82
C ALA A 114 -1.95 5.00 -16.05
N LEU A 115 -1.65 5.00 -14.74
CA LEU A 115 -1.60 6.21 -13.92
C LEU A 115 -0.40 7.11 -14.29
N GLU A 116 0.77 6.52 -14.59
CA GLU A 116 1.95 7.25 -15.07
C GLU A 116 1.70 7.92 -16.42
N ALA A 117 1.04 7.23 -17.35
CA ALA A 117 0.65 7.79 -18.65
C ALA A 117 -0.30 9.01 -18.53
N GLN A 118 -1.01 9.14 -17.40
CA GLN A 118 -1.86 10.29 -17.10
C GLN A 118 -1.15 11.37 -16.28
N GLY A 119 0.13 11.19 -15.91
CA GLY A 119 0.87 12.07 -15.01
C GLY A 119 0.27 12.10 -13.59
N LYS A 120 -0.37 11.00 -13.17
CA LYS A 120 -1.05 10.87 -11.87
C LYS A 120 -0.28 9.99 -10.89
N LEU A 121 0.79 9.38 -11.34
CA LEU A 121 1.76 8.63 -10.58
C LEU A 121 3.12 8.86 -11.25
N GLN A 122 4.20 8.76 -10.49
CA GLN A 122 5.56 8.73 -11.01
C GLN A 122 6.34 7.72 -10.17
N LEU A 123 6.72 6.59 -10.77
CA LEU A 123 7.50 5.57 -10.09
C LEU A 123 8.98 5.73 -10.43
N ARG A 124 9.81 5.76 -9.40
CA ARG A 124 11.27 5.80 -9.51
C ARG A 124 11.84 4.39 -9.64
N ALA A 125 12.21 4.01 -10.86
CA ALA A 125 12.77 2.70 -11.15
C ALA A 125 14.08 2.42 -10.39
N GLU A 126 14.89 3.47 -10.17
CA GLU A 126 16.15 3.43 -9.42
C GLU A 126 15.98 3.07 -7.95
N LEU A 127 14.78 3.30 -7.39
CA LEU A 127 14.40 2.94 -6.02
C LEU A 127 13.55 1.66 -5.95
N ASN A 128 13.32 1.02 -7.10
CA ASN A 128 12.38 -0.09 -7.21
C ASN A 128 10.99 0.30 -6.66
N GLU A 129 10.52 1.50 -7.03
CA GLU A 129 9.18 1.94 -6.65
C GLU A 129 8.10 1.21 -7.43
N VAL A 130 7.09 0.77 -6.70
CA VAL A 130 5.95 -0.01 -7.21
C VAL A 130 4.63 0.52 -6.65
N LEU A 131 3.53 0.09 -7.24
CA LEU A 131 2.19 0.34 -6.71
C LEU A 131 1.71 -0.91 -5.97
N LEU A 132 1.31 -0.78 -4.71
CA LEU A 132 0.81 -1.88 -3.88
C LEU A 132 -0.46 -1.48 -3.13
N LEU A 133 -1.19 -2.47 -2.62
CA LEU A 133 -2.48 -2.31 -1.97
C LEU A 133 -2.39 -2.64 -0.49
N HIS A 134 -3.06 -1.85 0.34
CA HIS A 134 -3.20 -2.11 1.77
C HIS A 134 -4.69 -2.09 2.14
N GLY A 135 -5.22 -3.26 2.50
CA GLY A 135 -6.56 -3.36 3.05
C GLY A 135 -6.59 -2.77 4.45
N ILE A 136 -7.61 -1.97 4.73
CA ILE A 136 -7.68 -1.20 5.97
C ILE A 136 -9.10 -1.19 6.52
N PRO A 137 -9.29 -1.49 7.82
CA PRO A 137 -10.60 -1.39 8.43
C PRO A 137 -11.02 0.08 8.59
N ARG A 138 -12.33 0.35 8.49
CA ARG A 138 -12.94 1.68 8.62
C ARG A 138 -12.46 2.39 9.89
N SER A 139 -12.37 1.65 10.98
CA SER A 139 -11.92 2.15 12.30
C SER A 139 -10.51 2.74 12.31
N SER A 140 -9.61 2.25 11.45
CA SER A 140 -8.22 2.71 11.36
C SER A 140 -7.97 3.70 10.22
N LEU A 141 -8.91 3.80 9.27
CA LEU A 141 -8.72 4.53 8.01
C LEU A 141 -8.39 6.01 8.24
N LEU A 142 -9.14 6.72 9.08
CA LEU A 142 -8.88 8.15 9.32
C LEU A 142 -7.49 8.38 9.94
N THR A 143 -7.10 7.55 10.91
CA THR A 143 -5.78 7.62 11.56
C THR A 143 -4.67 7.36 10.56
N VAL A 144 -4.80 6.33 9.71
CA VAL A 144 -3.80 6.04 8.68
C VAL A 144 -3.81 7.11 7.58
N LEU A 145 -4.93 7.72 7.24
CA LEU A 145 -5.00 8.84 6.30
C LEU A 145 -4.42 10.14 6.86
N ALA A 146 -4.38 10.33 8.17
CA ALA A 146 -3.72 11.48 8.79
C ALA A 146 -2.20 11.23 8.99
N ASN A 147 -1.85 10.06 9.55
CA ASN A 147 -0.53 9.80 10.10
C ASN A 147 0.37 8.92 9.22
N GLY A 148 -0.23 8.18 8.29
CA GLY A 148 0.46 7.19 7.45
C GLY A 148 0.41 5.80 8.08
N LEU A 149 0.91 4.81 7.33
CA LEU A 149 1.14 3.48 7.87
C LEU A 149 2.32 3.54 8.85
N ASN A 150 2.25 2.74 9.92
CA ASN A 150 3.25 2.73 10.96
C ASN A 150 3.42 1.32 11.50
N GLU A 151 4.59 0.75 11.25
CA GLU A 151 4.98 -0.60 11.65
C GLU A 151 4.91 -0.84 13.16
N ARG A 152 4.93 0.21 13.99
CA ARG A 152 4.87 0.08 15.45
C ARG A 152 3.51 -0.44 15.94
N PHE A 153 2.48 -0.35 15.11
CA PHE A 153 1.18 -0.95 15.39
C PHE A 153 1.05 -2.40 14.88
N SER A 154 2.05 -2.89 14.13
CA SER A 154 2.09 -4.29 13.67
C SER A 154 2.39 -5.28 14.80
N GLY A 155 2.11 -6.56 14.56
CA GLY A 155 2.37 -7.64 15.54
C GLY A 155 1.36 -7.76 16.68
N THR A 156 0.29 -6.95 16.67
CA THR A 156 -0.80 -6.98 17.66
C THR A 156 -2.03 -7.77 17.21
N HIS A 157 -2.09 -8.17 15.94
CA HIS A 157 -3.20 -8.89 15.31
C HIS A 157 -2.69 -10.13 14.54
N ALA A 158 -3.59 -11.05 14.18
CA ALA A 158 -3.29 -12.12 13.22
C ALA A 158 -2.78 -11.52 11.90
N GLY A 159 -1.74 -12.11 11.28
CA GLY A 159 -1.16 -11.63 10.02
C GLY A 159 0.28 -11.12 10.07
N ALA A 160 1.02 -11.29 11.17
CA ALA A 160 2.44 -10.91 11.28
C ALA A 160 3.41 -12.05 10.89
N ALA A 161 3.03 -12.90 9.94
CA ALA A 161 3.77 -14.12 9.58
C ALA A 161 5.21 -13.84 9.09
N PHE A 162 5.44 -12.66 8.52
CA PHE A 162 6.69 -12.21 7.94
C PHE A 162 7.28 -11.03 8.71
N GLY A 163 7.03 -10.98 10.02
CA GLY A 163 7.57 -9.99 10.94
C GLY A 163 6.68 -8.77 11.18
N ASN A 164 7.21 -7.84 11.98
CA ASN A 164 6.52 -6.67 12.49
C ASN A 164 6.76 -5.46 11.58
N GLY A 165 6.17 -5.50 10.39
CA GLY A 165 6.17 -4.41 9.42
C GLY A 165 4.76 -4.02 8.96
N ALA A 166 4.68 -3.07 8.04
CA ALA A 166 3.47 -2.77 7.29
C ALA A 166 3.32 -3.72 6.10
N TYR A 167 2.17 -4.40 6.01
CA TYR A 167 1.89 -5.42 5.00
C TYR A 167 1.11 -4.83 3.84
N LEU A 168 1.56 -5.12 2.62
CA LEU A 168 0.87 -4.76 1.38
C LEU A 168 0.80 -5.96 0.45
N ALA A 169 -0.06 -5.87 -0.56
CA ALA A 169 -0.23 -6.89 -1.58
C ALA A 169 -0.32 -6.27 -2.97
N GLU A 170 0.04 -7.03 -3.99
CA GLU A 170 -0.19 -6.65 -5.39
C GLU A 170 -1.61 -6.99 -5.87
N ASP A 171 -2.37 -7.78 -5.10
CA ASP A 171 -3.69 -8.26 -5.47
C ASP A 171 -4.71 -7.82 -4.41
N LEU A 172 -5.80 -7.17 -4.85
CA LEU A 172 -6.84 -6.66 -3.96
C LEU A 172 -7.50 -7.78 -3.15
N GLY A 173 -7.57 -9.00 -3.67
CA GLY A 173 -8.11 -10.16 -2.95
C GLY A 173 -7.34 -10.53 -1.69
N LYS A 174 -6.04 -10.21 -1.61
CA LYS A 174 -5.26 -10.35 -0.36
C LYS A 174 -5.54 -9.20 0.59
N ALA A 175 -5.51 -7.96 0.09
CA ALA A 175 -5.83 -6.79 0.88
C ALA A 175 -7.23 -6.89 1.52
N ASP A 176 -8.20 -7.41 0.78
CA ASP A 176 -9.58 -7.67 1.22
C ASP A 176 -9.71 -8.65 2.39
N GLN A 177 -8.66 -9.40 2.75
CA GLN A 177 -8.71 -10.25 3.94
C GLN A 177 -8.66 -9.43 5.25
N TYR A 178 -8.23 -8.17 5.20
CA TYR A 178 -7.95 -7.34 6.38
C TYR A 178 -8.93 -6.17 6.58
N VAL A 179 -10.06 -6.19 5.88
CA VAL A 179 -11.07 -5.13 5.92
C VAL A 179 -12.33 -5.56 6.68
N ASP A 180 -13.04 -4.58 7.23
CA ASP A 180 -14.39 -4.71 7.75
C ASP A 180 -15.41 -4.05 6.79
N ALA A 181 -16.66 -4.48 6.89
CA ALA A 181 -17.74 -3.94 6.08
C ALA A 181 -18.23 -2.61 6.64
N ASP A 182 -18.29 -1.59 5.79
CA ASP A 182 -18.90 -0.30 6.05
C ASP A 182 -20.28 -0.24 5.38
N ALA A 183 -21.30 -0.69 6.09
CA ALA A 183 -22.64 -0.86 5.54
C ALA A 183 -23.48 0.42 5.56
N ASN A 184 -23.22 1.33 6.50
CA ASN A 184 -24.13 2.43 6.81
C ASN A 184 -23.39 3.76 6.89
N TYR A 185 -23.97 4.77 6.25
CA TYR A 185 -23.53 6.13 6.46
C TYR A 185 -23.76 6.54 7.92
N ASP A 186 -22.75 7.18 8.49
CA ASP A 186 -22.77 7.68 9.86
C ASP A 186 -22.48 9.18 9.80
N PRO A 187 -23.49 10.05 9.95
CA PRO A 187 -23.29 11.48 9.89
C PRO A 187 -22.45 12.03 11.04
N ALA A 188 -22.26 11.29 12.13
CA ALA A 188 -21.41 11.70 13.25
C ALA A 188 -19.92 11.34 13.04
N SER A 189 -19.61 10.47 12.08
CA SER A 189 -18.25 10.02 11.78
C SER A 189 -17.50 11.04 10.92
N ASP A 190 -16.39 11.59 11.44
CA ASP A 190 -15.52 12.55 10.72
C ASP A 190 -15.03 11.97 9.38
N LEU A 191 -14.65 10.68 9.38
CA LEU A 191 -14.29 9.96 8.15
C LEU A 191 -15.42 10.03 7.10
N HIS A 192 -16.67 9.83 7.52
CA HIS A 192 -17.81 9.77 6.61
C HIS A 192 -18.19 11.15 6.09
N GLN A 193 -18.09 12.18 6.91
CA GLN A 193 -18.27 13.57 6.46
C GLN A 193 -17.24 13.98 5.40
N ARG A 194 -16.03 13.41 5.45
CA ARG A 194 -14.96 13.66 4.48
C ARG A 194 -15.12 12.87 3.19
N LEU A 195 -15.46 11.58 3.29
CA LEU A 195 -15.62 10.70 2.13
C LEU A 195 -16.91 10.98 1.37
N TYR A 196 -18.00 11.21 2.12
CA TYR A 196 -19.35 11.29 1.59
C TYR A 196 -19.94 12.67 1.86
N GLY A 197 -20.40 13.29 0.79
CA GLY A 197 -20.84 14.67 0.76
C GLY A 197 -21.39 14.96 -0.62
N ARG A 198 -21.16 16.16 -1.17
CA ARG A 198 -21.72 16.55 -2.47
C ARG A 198 -21.28 15.67 -3.64
N SER A 199 -20.05 15.14 -3.60
CA SER A 199 -19.48 14.37 -4.70
C SER A 199 -19.88 12.89 -4.66
N TYR A 200 -19.85 12.28 -3.49
CA TYR A 200 -20.29 10.90 -3.26
C TYR A 200 -21.35 10.85 -2.18
N ARG A 201 -22.44 10.12 -2.46
CA ARG A 201 -23.33 9.62 -1.42
C ARG A 201 -22.87 8.21 -1.05
N HIS A 202 -22.84 7.90 0.24
CA HIS A 202 -22.65 6.53 0.67
C HIS A 202 -23.80 5.68 0.07
N PRO A 203 -23.52 4.52 -0.54
CA PRO A 203 -24.52 3.76 -1.30
C PRO A 203 -25.56 3.07 -0.42
N GLY A 204 -25.31 2.99 0.90
CA GLY A 204 -26.18 2.26 1.84
C GLY A 204 -26.05 0.74 1.72
N THR A 205 -25.00 0.29 1.03
CA THR A 205 -24.57 -1.10 0.90
C THR A 205 -23.16 -1.23 1.46
N ALA A 206 -22.76 -2.45 1.82
CA ALA A 206 -21.43 -2.74 2.37
C ALA A 206 -20.32 -2.32 1.40
N LEU A 207 -19.51 -1.35 1.85
CA LEU A 207 -18.25 -0.96 1.23
C LEU A 207 -17.07 -1.49 2.03
N HIS A 208 -15.96 -1.71 1.34
CA HIS A 208 -14.68 -2.08 1.92
C HIS A 208 -13.60 -1.16 1.38
N TYR A 209 -12.56 -0.88 2.17
CA TYR A 209 -11.56 0.13 1.83
C TYR A 209 -10.17 -0.46 1.62
N ALA A 210 -9.47 0.03 0.61
CA ALA A 210 -8.05 -0.23 0.43
C ALA A 210 -7.32 1.06 0.05
N LEU A 211 -6.09 1.20 0.55
CA LEU A 211 -5.16 2.22 0.10
C LEU A 211 -4.38 1.68 -1.09
N VAL A 212 -4.19 2.54 -2.09
CA VAL A 212 -3.30 2.31 -3.21
C VAL A 212 -2.04 3.15 -2.96
N CYS A 213 -0.94 2.47 -2.72
CA CYS A 213 0.29 3.03 -2.18
C CYS A 213 1.41 2.97 -3.21
N ARG A 214 2.10 4.10 -3.42
CA ARG A 214 3.44 4.09 -4.00
C ARG A 214 4.42 3.66 -2.93
N VAL A 215 5.21 2.63 -3.21
CA VAL A 215 6.10 2.00 -2.24
C VAL A 215 7.49 1.86 -2.82
N ALA A 216 8.51 2.38 -2.12
CA ALA A 216 9.90 2.14 -2.47
C ALA A 216 10.37 0.84 -1.83
N LEU A 217 10.68 -0.17 -2.65
CA LEU A 217 11.18 -1.46 -2.16
C LEU A 217 12.70 -1.49 -1.96
N GLY A 218 13.43 -0.57 -2.61
CA GLY A 218 14.88 -0.50 -2.54
C GLY A 218 15.55 -1.81 -2.92
N HIS A 219 16.37 -2.33 -2.01
CA HIS A 219 16.99 -3.65 -2.09
C HIS A 219 16.21 -4.65 -1.22
N PRO A 220 15.23 -5.39 -1.78
CA PRO A 220 14.40 -6.32 -1.03
C PRO A 220 15.11 -7.64 -0.74
N ILE A 221 14.81 -8.30 0.38
CA ILE A 221 15.07 -9.75 0.57
C ILE A 221 13.80 -10.54 0.27
N ARG A 222 13.94 -11.81 -0.17
CA ARG A 222 12.81 -12.68 -0.51
C ARG A 222 12.73 -13.87 0.41
N THR A 223 11.53 -14.34 0.72
CA THR A 223 11.34 -15.60 1.44
C THR A 223 10.07 -16.32 1.02
N LYS A 224 10.04 -17.65 1.22
CA LYS A 224 8.81 -18.47 1.22
C LYS A 224 8.49 -19.00 2.62
N ASP A 225 9.31 -18.63 3.60
CA ASP A 225 9.21 -19.12 4.96
C ASP A 225 8.58 -18.05 5.86
N ALA A 226 7.70 -18.48 6.76
CA ALA A 226 7.15 -17.61 7.79
C ALA A 226 7.95 -17.72 9.09
N GLY A 227 7.94 -16.64 9.88
CA GLY A 227 8.44 -16.60 11.25
C GLY A 227 9.91 -16.21 11.38
N ALA A 228 10.40 -16.19 12.63
CA ALA A 228 11.73 -15.68 12.98
C ALA A 228 12.90 -16.50 12.42
N LEU A 229 12.64 -17.71 11.92
CA LEU A 229 13.64 -18.59 11.31
C LEU A 229 13.59 -18.56 9.77
N ALA A 230 12.81 -17.66 9.18
CA ALA A 230 12.66 -17.54 7.74
C ALA A 230 14.01 -17.33 7.04
N ARG A 231 14.19 -17.99 5.90
CA ARG A 231 15.42 -17.95 5.11
C ARG A 231 15.21 -17.24 3.77
N SER A 232 16.31 -16.70 3.25
CA SER A 232 16.31 -16.05 1.94
C SER A 232 16.02 -17.08 0.85
N CYS A 233 15.19 -16.72 -0.14
CA CYS A 233 15.03 -17.52 -1.36
C CYS A 233 16.30 -17.53 -2.21
N ASP A 234 17.17 -16.54 -2.03
CA ASP A 234 18.35 -16.32 -2.87
C ASP A 234 19.60 -17.00 -2.30
N ASP A 235 19.67 -17.14 -0.97
CA ASP A 235 20.68 -17.92 -0.28
C ASP A 235 20.06 -18.62 0.95
N PRO A 236 19.89 -19.96 0.94
CA PRO A 236 19.28 -20.66 2.07
C PRO A 236 20.10 -20.55 3.37
N ASN A 237 21.38 -20.16 3.32
CA ASN A 237 22.18 -19.94 4.53
C ASN A 237 21.87 -18.60 5.19
N GLU A 238 21.34 -17.65 4.43
CA GLU A 238 20.97 -16.32 4.88
C GLU A 238 19.60 -16.33 5.59
N ARG A 239 19.56 -15.74 6.79
CA ARG A 239 18.32 -15.52 7.53
C ARG A 239 17.70 -14.19 7.12
N VAL A 240 16.38 -14.15 7.02
CA VAL A 240 15.62 -12.91 6.82
C VAL A 240 15.74 -11.98 8.03
N PHE A 241 15.74 -12.56 9.23
CA PHE A 241 15.80 -11.83 10.50
C PHE A 241 17.09 -12.18 11.25
N PRO A 242 17.90 -11.20 11.66
CA PRO A 242 19.18 -11.44 12.31
C PRO A 242 19.02 -11.77 13.80
N VAL A 243 18.08 -11.11 14.49
CA VAL A 243 17.89 -11.23 15.94
C VAL A 243 16.41 -11.29 16.32
N ASN A 244 15.61 -10.37 15.79
CA ASN A 244 14.18 -10.27 16.04
C ASN A 244 13.44 -9.99 14.73
N VAL A 245 12.11 -10.04 14.78
CA VAL A 245 11.26 -9.87 13.59
C VAL A 245 10.86 -8.43 13.31
N ARG A 246 11.55 -7.43 13.88
CA ARG A 246 11.27 -5.99 13.69
C ARG A 246 12.24 -5.30 12.73
N GLU A 247 13.33 -5.96 12.35
CA GLU A 247 14.32 -5.42 11.42
C GLU A 247 14.90 -6.55 10.57
N LEU A 248 15.15 -6.29 9.30
CA LEU A 248 15.69 -7.27 8.35
C LEU A 248 17.19 -7.49 8.56
N ALA A 249 17.72 -8.57 8.00
CA ALA A 249 19.15 -8.84 8.05
C ALA A 249 19.97 -7.76 7.30
N PRO A 250 21.25 -7.56 7.67
CA PRO A 250 22.16 -6.77 6.86
C PRO A 250 22.47 -7.49 5.55
N VAL A 251 22.67 -6.73 4.47
CA VAL A 251 23.16 -7.22 3.19
C VAL A 251 24.56 -7.83 3.39
N PRO A 252 24.81 -9.08 2.96
CA PRO A 252 26.09 -9.75 3.15
C PRO A 252 27.27 -8.98 2.53
N ASN A 253 28.43 -9.06 3.17
CA ASN A 253 29.71 -8.52 2.68
C ASN A 253 29.75 -6.98 2.50
N VAL A 254 28.88 -6.25 3.20
CA VAL A 254 28.81 -4.79 3.16
C VAL A 254 29.22 -4.20 4.51
N ALA A 255 30.20 -3.29 4.52
CA ALA A 255 30.67 -2.59 5.71
C ALA A 255 30.62 -1.05 5.52
N PRO A 256 30.06 -0.25 6.45
CA PRO A 256 29.27 -0.69 7.60
C PRO A 256 28.01 -1.46 7.17
N PRO A 257 27.39 -2.27 8.05
CA PRO A 257 26.19 -3.02 7.74
C PRO A 257 25.08 -2.09 7.22
N MET A 258 24.48 -2.45 6.09
CA MET A 258 23.26 -1.83 5.54
C MET A 258 22.19 -2.91 5.47
N HIS A 259 20.99 -2.62 5.94
CA HIS A 259 19.90 -3.58 6.01
C HIS A 259 19.16 -3.72 4.67
N TYR A 260 18.54 -4.88 4.44
CA TYR A 260 17.54 -4.98 3.37
C TYR A 260 16.40 -3.99 3.66
N HIS A 261 15.88 -3.34 2.61
CA HIS A 261 14.93 -2.23 2.78
C HIS A 261 13.49 -2.71 2.88
N SER A 262 13.21 -3.89 2.34
CA SER A 262 11.88 -4.50 2.30
C SER A 262 11.98 -6.02 2.21
N LEU A 263 10.87 -6.69 2.52
CA LEU A 263 10.72 -8.13 2.42
C LEU A 263 9.61 -8.47 1.43
N ILE A 264 9.91 -9.38 0.51
CA ILE A 264 8.93 -9.97 -0.40
C ILE A 264 8.67 -11.41 0.06
N ALA A 265 7.47 -11.66 0.56
CA ALA A 265 6.98 -12.99 0.84
C ALA A 265 6.41 -13.59 -0.45
N GLU A 266 7.20 -14.47 -1.05
CA GLU A 266 6.83 -15.23 -2.23
C GLU A 266 5.78 -16.29 -1.91
N LYS A 267 5.05 -16.73 -2.93
CA LYS A 267 4.08 -17.82 -2.76
C LYS A 267 4.81 -19.09 -2.30
N GLY A 268 4.30 -19.70 -1.23
CA GLY A 268 4.94 -20.81 -0.55
C GLY A 268 3.96 -21.68 0.23
N PRO A 269 4.46 -22.74 0.89
CA PRO A 269 3.63 -23.62 1.71
C PRO A 269 2.87 -22.82 2.78
N GLY A 270 1.53 -22.85 2.73
CA GLY A 270 0.65 -22.15 3.67
C GLY A 270 0.28 -20.70 3.29
N HIS A 271 0.83 -20.17 2.19
CA HIS A 271 0.50 -18.86 1.60
C HIS A 271 0.71 -18.92 0.08
N ASP A 272 -0.04 -19.80 -0.55
CA ASP A 272 0.08 -20.20 -1.96
C ASP A 272 -0.63 -19.27 -2.95
N ARG A 273 -1.58 -18.46 -2.48
CA ARG A 273 -2.43 -17.63 -3.35
C ARG A 273 -1.79 -16.28 -3.68
N TYR A 274 -1.26 -15.60 -2.67
CA TYR A 274 -0.87 -14.19 -2.78
C TYR A 274 0.57 -13.96 -2.33
N ARG A 275 1.29 -13.09 -3.04
CA ARG A 275 2.54 -12.51 -2.54
C ARG A 275 2.22 -11.36 -1.60
N GLU A 276 3.05 -11.20 -0.58
CA GLU A 276 2.93 -10.12 0.39
C GLU A 276 4.25 -9.33 0.44
N PHE A 277 4.13 -8.04 0.71
CA PHE A 277 5.25 -7.11 0.77
C PHE A 277 5.26 -6.48 2.14
N VAL A 278 6.39 -6.56 2.84
CA VAL A 278 6.52 -6.07 4.21
C VAL A 278 7.57 -4.97 4.27
N ILE A 279 7.17 -3.83 4.82
CA ILE A 279 8.01 -2.64 4.99
C ILE A 279 8.20 -2.35 6.47
N PHE A 280 9.45 -2.30 6.92
CA PHE A 280 9.81 -2.12 8.34
C PHE A 280 10.08 -0.64 8.70
N HIS A 281 10.12 0.24 7.70
CA HIS A 281 10.16 1.70 7.87
C HIS A 281 9.01 2.34 7.07
N ALA A 282 7.79 1.99 7.44
CA ALA A 282 6.59 2.28 6.65
C ALA A 282 6.40 3.77 6.39
N SER A 283 6.71 4.61 7.38
CA SER A 283 6.56 6.06 7.30
C SER A 283 7.50 6.73 6.30
N ASP A 284 8.56 6.05 5.92
CA ASP A 284 9.65 6.62 5.12
C ASP A 284 9.60 6.08 3.68
N TYR A 285 8.97 4.93 3.46
CA TYR A 285 8.95 4.26 2.15
C TYR A 285 7.55 4.05 1.56
N ILE A 286 6.46 4.32 2.29
CA ILE A 286 5.08 4.15 1.81
C ILE A 286 4.37 5.51 1.69
N CYS A 287 3.91 5.83 0.49
CA CYS A 287 3.05 6.97 0.21
C CYS A 287 1.67 6.50 -0.27
N PRO A 288 0.61 6.63 0.54
CA PRO A 288 -0.76 6.42 0.06
C PRO A 288 -1.13 7.49 -0.97
N GLU A 289 -1.34 7.09 -2.23
CA GLU A 289 -1.67 7.98 -3.35
C GLU A 289 -3.19 8.04 -3.58
N TYR A 290 -3.88 6.91 -3.39
CA TYR A 290 -5.33 6.81 -3.55
C TYR A 290 -5.98 6.01 -2.42
N LEU A 291 -7.23 6.33 -2.15
CA LEU A 291 -8.16 5.50 -1.40
C LEU A 291 -9.21 4.97 -2.38
N ILE A 292 -9.46 3.67 -2.35
CA ILE A 292 -10.57 3.05 -3.08
C ILE A 292 -11.56 2.44 -2.09
N ALA A 293 -12.84 2.55 -2.42
CA ALA A 293 -13.91 1.78 -1.81
C ALA A 293 -14.50 0.83 -2.85
N TYR A 294 -14.77 -0.41 -2.47
CA TYR A 294 -15.26 -1.44 -3.37
C TYR A 294 -16.34 -2.31 -2.73
N HIS A 295 -17.16 -2.92 -3.58
CA HIS A 295 -18.11 -3.95 -3.20
C HIS A 295 -17.50 -5.35 -3.37
N ARG A 296 -17.98 -6.27 -2.55
CA ARG A 296 -17.87 -7.73 -2.77
C ARG A 296 -19.12 -8.18 -3.51
N GLU A 297 -18.98 -8.93 -4.59
CA GLU A 297 -20.07 -9.35 -5.48
C GLU A 297 -20.02 -10.87 -5.73
N ASN A 298 -21.18 -11.44 -6.10
CA ASN A 298 -21.38 -12.83 -6.51
C ASN A 298 -21.82 -12.88 -7.97
#